data_AF-A0A327SJG5-F1
#
_entry.id   AF-A0A327SJG5-F1
#
_cell.length_a   1.000
_cell.length_b   1.000
_cell.length_c   1.000
_cell.angle_alpha   90.00
_cell.angle_beta   90.00
_cell.angle_gamma   90.00
#
_symmetry.space_group_name_H-M   'P 1'
#
loop_
_entity.id
_entity.type
_entity.pdbx_description
1 polymer ?
#
loop_
_entity_poly.entity_id
_entity_poly.type
_entity_poly.pdbx_seq_one_letter_code
_entity_poly.pdbx_strand_id
1 'polypeptide(L)'
;MAEEALGFKNGTKVLLFVKLGTPAAWVTLACLKTNSWDSSTDQIDTTTKCSGRYKTSLPGDISWSFKGDGNAIDDTVAVSQASFNVLAGLQKAGTTFPMKMVGVDDPTDVIRGNVFITSISKSAGRNEAVGFSSTFQGVGEYFLTPEAP
;
A
#
# COMPACT_ATOMS: atom_id res chain seq x y z
N MET A 1 5.19 -33.70 17.76
CA MET A 1 5.15 -32.23 17.67
C MET A 1 5.61 -31.91 16.26
N ALA A 2 4.69 -31.53 15.38
CA ALA A 2 5.04 -31.14 14.03
C ALA A 2 5.39 -29.65 14.07
N GLU A 3 6.65 -29.32 13.82
CA GLU A 3 7.04 -27.96 13.46
C GLU A 3 6.29 -27.62 12.15
N GLU A 4 5.29 -26.77 12.25
CA GLU A 4 4.76 -26.08 11.07
C GLU A 4 5.93 -25.33 10.45
N ALA A 5 6.40 -25.82 9.31
CA ALA A 5 7.35 -25.11 8.49
C ALA A 5 6.70 -23.76 8.15
N LEU A 6 7.16 -22.70 8.80
CA LEU A 6 6.79 -21.33 8.45
C LEU A 6 7.24 -21.10 7.01
N GLY A 7 6.31 -21.27 6.07
CA GLY A 7 6.54 -21.03 4.65
C GLY A 7 6.80 -19.55 4.44
N PHE A 8 8.06 -19.13 4.45
CA PHE A 8 8.43 -17.76 4.17
C PHE A 8 8.03 -17.40 2.73
N LYS A 9 7.13 -16.44 2.58
CA LYS A 9 6.72 -15.94 1.26
C LYS A 9 7.83 -15.09 0.64
N ASN A 10 8.04 -15.21 -0.66
CA ASN A 10 9.04 -14.41 -1.36
C ASN A 10 8.52 -12.97 -1.57
N GLY A 11 9.15 -11.99 -0.91
CA GLY A 11 8.78 -10.57 -1.02
C GLY A 11 8.87 -9.99 -2.43
N THR A 12 9.70 -10.56 -3.30
CA THR A 12 9.81 -10.17 -4.73
C THR A 12 8.51 -10.43 -5.51
N LYS A 13 7.64 -11.25 -4.94
CA LYS A 13 6.38 -11.68 -5.55
C LYS A 13 5.19 -10.87 -5.03
N VAL A 14 5.39 -9.91 -4.14
CA VAL A 14 4.32 -9.00 -3.70
C VAL A 14 4.40 -7.72 -4.52
N LEU A 15 3.35 -7.41 -5.27
CA LEU A 15 3.30 -6.25 -6.16
C LEU A 15 2.14 -5.32 -5.80
N LEU A 16 2.37 -4.01 -5.95
CA LEU A 16 1.31 -3.00 -5.87
C LEU A 16 0.73 -2.74 -7.26
N PHE A 17 -0.59 -2.69 -7.32
CA PHE A 17 -1.35 -2.31 -8.50
C PHE A 17 -2.25 -1.13 -8.15
N VAL A 18 -2.31 -0.18 -9.07
CA VAL A 18 -3.20 0.98 -9.00
C VAL A 18 -4.20 0.90 -10.14
N LYS A 19 -5.46 1.26 -9.88
CA LYS A 19 -6.49 1.30 -10.93
C LYS A 19 -6.52 2.70 -11.57
N LEU A 20 -6.09 2.80 -12.84
CA LEU A 20 -5.97 4.07 -13.57
C LEU A 20 -6.61 3.98 -14.96
N GLY A 21 -7.08 5.11 -15.48
CA GLY A 21 -7.59 5.26 -16.85
C GLY A 21 -9.12 5.18 -17.00
N THR A 22 -9.57 5.39 -18.24
CA THR A 22 -10.95 5.20 -18.71
C THR A 22 -10.91 4.29 -19.95
N PRO A 23 -11.24 2.98 -19.86
CA PRO A 23 -11.73 2.26 -18.69
C PRO A 23 -10.65 2.01 -17.62
N ALA A 24 -11.08 1.91 -16.36
CA ALA A 24 -10.19 1.80 -15.21
C ALA A 24 -9.47 0.43 -15.18
N ALA A 25 -8.20 0.41 -15.61
CA ALA A 25 -7.38 -0.80 -15.70
C ALA A 25 -6.41 -0.89 -14.52
N TRP A 26 -6.10 -2.11 -14.08
CA TRP A 26 -5.09 -2.37 -13.06
C TRP A 26 -3.69 -2.28 -13.67
N VAL A 27 -2.92 -1.29 -13.25
CA VAL A 27 -1.56 -1.02 -13.70
C VAL A 27 -0.61 -1.29 -12.55
N THR A 28 0.50 -2.01 -12.77
CA THR A 28 1.51 -2.20 -11.71
C THR A 28 2.22 -0.88 -11.43
N LEU A 29 2.49 -0.58 -10.16
CA LEU A 29 3.40 0.51 -9.83
C LEU A 29 4.81 0.18 -10.37
N ALA A 30 5.51 1.20 -10.87
CA ALA A 30 6.89 1.08 -11.39
C ALA A 30 7.80 0.27 -10.45
N CYS A 31 8.75 -0.50 -11.00
CA CYS A 31 9.69 -1.41 -10.31
C CYS A 31 9.96 -1.04 -8.83
N LEU A 32 9.09 -1.54 -7.95
CA LEU A 32 9.19 -1.38 -6.51
C LEU A 32 10.29 -2.32 -6.00
N LYS A 33 11.20 -1.77 -5.21
CA LYS A 33 12.20 -2.54 -4.45
C LYS A 33 11.61 -3.02 -3.14
N THR A 34 10.78 -2.18 -2.53
CA THR A 34 10.15 -2.44 -1.24
C THR A 34 8.72 -1.95 -1.27
N ASN A 35 7.85 -2.71 -0.61
CA ASN A 35 6.50 -2.29 -0.33
C ASN A 35 6.05 -2.80 1.04
N SER A 36 5.45 -1.92 1.82
CA SER A 36 4.90 -2.25 3.12
C SER A 36 3.45 -1.80 3.21
N TRP A 37 2.69 -2.54 4.00
CA TRP A 37 1.36 -2.16 4.44
C TRP A 37 1.37 -2.09 5.96
N ASP A 38 0.89 -0.97 6.48
CA ASP A 38 0.80 -0.72 7.92
C ASP A 38 -0.66 -0.40 8.25
N SER A 39 -1.20 -1.05 9.29
CA SER A 39 -2.51 -0.72 9.85
C SER A 39 -2.38 -0.50 11.35
N SER A 40 -3.05 0.54 11.84
CA SER A 40 -3.09 0.94 13.23
C SER A 40 -4.55 1.19 13.63
N THR A 41 -4.91 0.76 14.83
CA THR A 41 -6.22 1.03 15.42
C THR A 41 -6.01 1.93 16.62
N ASP A 42 -6.67 3.08 16.63
CA ASP A 42 -6.67 3.96 17.80
C ASP A 42 -7.38 3.29 18.98
N GLN A 43 -6.99 3.67 20.20
CA GLN A 43 -7.57 3.12 21.42
C GLN A 43 -8.18 4.24 22.26
N ILE A 44 -9.48 4.16 22.51
CA ILE A 44 -10.18 5.04 23.43
C ILE A 44 -10.00 4.47 24.84
N ASP A 45 -9.23 5.16 25.69
CA ASP A 45 -9.01 4.73 27.07
C ASP A 45 -10.30 4.94 27.89
N THR A 46 -10.83 3.86 28.45
CA THR A 46 -12.03 3.84 29.29
C THR A 46 -11.70 3.47 30.74
N THR A 47 -10.43 3.54 31.14
CA THR A 47 -9.99 3.10 32.46
C THR A 47 -10.67 3.93 33.55
N THR A 48 -11.43 3.25 34.42
CA THR A 48 -12.13 3.86 35.55
C THR A 48 -11.45 3.51 36.87
N LYS A 49 -11.80 4.21 37.95
CA LYS A 49 -11.33 3.88 39.32
C LYS A 49 -11.77 2.47 39.78
N CYS A 50 -12.77 1.89 39.13
CA CYS A 50 -13.26 0.54 39.39
C CYS A 50 -12.49 -0.55 38.63
N SER A 51 -11.64 -0.17 37.66
CA SER A 51 -10.91 -1.09 36.78
C SER A 51 -9.70 -1.78 37.45
N GLY A 52 -9.54 -1.65 38.77
CA GLY A 52 -8.61 -2.46 39.56
C GLY A 52 -7.15 -2.44 39.09
N ARG A 53 -6.67 -1.31 38.56
CA ARG A 53 -5.33 -1.10 37.94
C ARG A 53 -5.12 -1.73 36.55
N TYR A 54 -6.13 -2.34 35.95
CA TYR A 54 -6.07 -2.83 34.57
C TYR A 54 -6.55 -1.76 33.60
N LYS A 55 -5.78 -1.52 32.52
CA LYS A 55 -6.19 -0.63 31.44
C LYS A 55 -7.36 -1.26 30.69
N THR A 56 -8.44 -0.51 30.50
CA THR A 56 -9.55 -0.89 29.63
C THR A 56 -9.57 0.09 28.46
N SER A 57 -9.49 -0.41 27.23
CA SER A 57 -9.59 0.40 26.01
C SER A 57 -10.70 -0.11 25.10
N LEU A 58 -11.40 0.82 24.45
CA LEU A 58 -12.31 0.55 23.35
C LEU A 58 -11.56 0.76 22.01
N PRO A 59 -11.85 -0.06 20.98
CA PRO A 59 -11.30 0.18 19.65
C PRO A 59 -11.88 1.49 19.07
N GLY A 60 -10.98 2.39 18.68
CA GLY A 60 -11.27 3.62 17.96
C GLY A 60 -11.15 3.43 16.45
N ASP A 61 -10.82 4.51 15.74
CA ASP A 61 -10.72 4.50 14.27
C ASP A 61 -9.55 3.63 13.78
N ILE A 62 -9.76 2.95 12.65
CA ILE A 62 -8.75 2.14 11.99
C ILE A 62 -8.12 2.97 10.86
N SER A 63 -6.82 3.23 10.98
CA SER A 63 -6.01 3.92 9.99
C SER A 63 -5.08 2.92 9.31
N TRP A 64 -5.05 2.90 7.99
CA TRP A 64 -4.15 2.03 7.24
C TRP A 64 -3.45 2.79 6.12
N SER A 65 -2.24 2.35 5.77
CA SER A 65 -1.41 3.00 4.77
C SER A 65 -0.58 1.98 4.00
N PHE A 66 -0.24 2.32 2.76
CA PHE A 66 0.74 1.62 1.97
C PHE A 66 1.95 2.51 1.74
N LYS A 67 3.14 1.91 1.73
CA LYS A 67 4.37 2.58 1.34
C LYS A 67 5.06 1.76 0.27
N GLY A 68 5.64 2.44 -0.71
CA GLY A 68 6.39 1.81 -1.78
C GLY A 68 7.60 2.64 -2.16
N ASP A 69 8.76 2.00 -2.19
CA ASP A 69 9.99 2.59 -2.70
C ASP A 69 10.44 1.82 -3.94
N GLY A 70 10.78 2.54 -4.99
CA GLY A 70 11.11 1.95 -6.28
C GLY A 70 12.03 2.82 -7.11
N ASN A 71 12.33 2.34 -8.30
CA ASN A 71 13.05 3.12 -9.29
C ASN A 71 12.06 3.72 -10.28
N ALA A 72 12.21 5.01 -10.57
CA ALA A 72 11.41 5.69 -11.56
C ALA A 72 11.80 5.17 -12.95
N ILE A 73 10.80 4.72 -13.69
CA ILE A 73 10.97 4.24 -15.07
C ILE A 73 10.56 5.37 -16.00
N ASP A 74 11.27 5.47 -17.12
CA ASP A 74 10.96 6.42 -18.18
C ASP A 74 9.65 5.99 -18.87
N ASP A 75 8.67 6.91 -18.90
CA ASP A 75 7.31 6.69 -19.41
C ASP A 75 7.31 6.31 -20.92
N THR A 76 8.41 6.63 -21.61
CA THR A 76 8.61 6.34 -23.03
C THR A 76 8.88 4.86 -23.35
N VAL A 77 9.21 4.02 -22.35
CA VAL A 77 9.67 2.64 -22.57
C VAL A 77 8.71 1.60 -21.97
N ALA A 78 7.89 1.96 -20.99
CA ALA A 78 6.99 1.03 -20.30
C ALA A 78 5.64 1.65 -19.91
N VAL A 79 4.79 1.87 -20.91
CA VAL A 79 3.38 2.34 -20.76
C VAL A 79 2.50 1.45 -19.87
N SER A 80 2.95 0.24 -19.54
CA SER A 80 2.23 -0.73 -18.71
C SER A 80 2.43 -0.56 -17.20
N GLN A 81 3.20 0.45 -16.77
CA GLN A 81 3.46 0.72 -15.35
C GLN A 81 3.13 2.16 -14.99
N ALA A 82 2.57 2.38 -13.80
CA ALA A 82 2.26 3.72 -13.32
C ALA A 82 3.57 4.46 -12.99
N SER A 83 3.95 5.43 -13.83
CA SER A 83 5.17 6.21 -13.67
C SER A 83 5.04 7.23 -12.53
N PHE A 84 6.19 7.71 -12.05
CA PHE A 84 6.24 8.77 -11.04
C PHE A 84 5.42 10.01 -11.45
N ASN A 85 5.40 10.35 -12.74
CA ASN A 85 4.68 11.52 -13.23
C ASN A 85 3.16 11.37 -13.08
N VAL A 86 2.64 10.16 -13.29
CA VAL A 86 1.22 9.85 -13.09
C VAL A 86 0.87 9.94 -11.60
N LEU A 87 1.70 9.36 -10.73
CA LEU A 87 1.50 9.44 -9.28
C LEU A 87 1.57 10.88 -8.76
N ALA A 88 2.53 11.67 -9.22
CA ALA A 88 2.65 13.09 -8.88
C ALA A 88 1.42 13.90 -9.38
N GLY A 89 0.88 13.56 -10.55
CA GLY A 89 -0.35 14.14 -11.07
C GLY A 89 -1.57 13.84 -10.19
N LEU A 90 -1.73 12.58 -9.76
CA LEU A 90 -2.82 12.16 -8.87
C LEU A 90 -2.73 12.81 -7.49
N GLN A 91 -1.50 12.95 -6.95
CA GLN A 91 -1.27 13.67 -5.70
C GLN A 91 -1.67 15.14 -5.82
N LYS A 92 -1.23 15.82 -6.90
CA LYS A 92 -1.57 17.22 -7.14
C LYS A 92 -3.08 17.42 -7.32
N ALA A 93 -3.77 16.44 -7.89
CA ALA A 93 -5.22 16.45 -8.05
C ALA A 93 -5.99 16.06 -6.79
N GLY A 94 -5.32 15.58 -5.73
CA GLY A 94 -5.97 15.12 -4.50
C GLY A 94 -6.97 13.98 -4.73
N THR A 95 -6.78 13.20 -5.80
CA THR A 95 -7.77 12.19 -6.22
C THR A 95 -7.58 10.91 -5.44
N THR A 96 -8.67 10.37 -4.90
CA THR A 96 -8.71 9.02 -4.33
C THR A 96 -8.84 8.00 -5.45
N PHE A 97 -8.05 6.93 -5.39
CA PHE A 97 -8.08 5.86 -6.38
C PHE A 97 -7.98 4.47 -5.73
N PRO A 98 -8.48 3.41 -6.39
CA PRO A 98 -8.35 2.05 -5.87
C PRO A 98 -6.91 1.55 -6.01
N MET A 99 -6.38 0.94 -4.96
CA MET A 99 -5.09 0.28 -4.95
C MET A 99 -5.22 -1.13 -4.36
N LYS A 100 -4.40 -2.06 -4.85
CA LYS A 100 -4.30 -3.42 -4.31
C LYS A 100 -2.85 -3.86 -4.24
N MET A 101 -2.50 -4.57 -3.16
CA MET A 101 -1.28 -5.32 -2.99
C MET A 101 -1.62 -6.79 -3.17
N VAL A 102 -0.91 -7.49 -4.06
CA VAL A 102 -1.17 -8.91 -4.38
C VAL A 102 0.12 -9.70 -4.41
N GLY A 103 0.11 -10.87 -3.78
CA GLY A 103 1.12 -11.91 -4.02
C GLY A 103 0.92 -12.60 -5.35
N VAL A 104 1.92 -12.57 -6.24
CA VAL A 104 1.92 -13.23 -7.56
C VAL A 104 1.73 -14.75 -7.44
N ASP A 105 2.24 -15.36 -6.37
CA ASP A 105 2.12 -16.80 -6.11
C ASP A 105 0.93 -17.16 -5.20
N ASP A 106 0.30 -16.17 -4.55
CA ASP A 106 -0.86 -16.33 -3.65
C ASP A 106 -1.93 -15.28 -4.00
N PRO A 107 -2.84 -15.57 -4.95
CA PRO A 107 -3.91 -14.65 -5.32
C PRO A 107 -4.96 -14.45 -4.21
N THR A 108 -4.87 -15.23 -3.13
CA THR A 108 -5.67 -15.09 -1.90
C THR A 108 -5.08 -14.07 -0.92
N ASP A 109 -3.80 -13.71 -1.08
CA ASP A 109 -3.11 -12.70 -0.27
C ASP A 109 -3.23 -11.34 -0.98
N VAL A 110 -4.43 -10.78 -0.85
CA VAL A 110 -4.81 -9.48 -1.41
C VAL A 110 -5.06 -8.52 -0.26
N ILE A 111 -4.48 -7.33 -0.34
CA ILE A 111 -4.93 -6.19 0.46
C ILE A 111 -5.36 -5.11 -0.53
N ARG A 112 -6.65 -4.76 -0.55
CA ARG A 112 -7.19 -3.74 -1.46
C ARG A 112 -7.99 -2.70 -0.73
N GLY A 113 -7.99 -1.48 -1.26
CA GLY A 113 -8.79 -0.39 -0.72
C GLY A 113 -8.61 0.89 -1.54
N ASN A 114 -9.36 1.92 -1.19
CA ASN A 114 -9.21 3.23 -1.78
C ASN A 114 -8.13 4.01 -1.06
N VAL A 115 -7.23 4.65 -1.81
CA VAL A 115 -6.11 5.40 -1.26
C VAL A 115 -5.97 6.75 -1.93
N PHE A 116 -5.30 7.67 -1.24
CA PHE A 116 -4.75 8.89 -1.83
C PHE A 116 -3.29 9.02 -1.46
N ILE A 117 -2.52 9.78 -2.24
CA ILE A 117 -1.08 9.97 -2.02
C ILE A 117 -0.89 11.09 -1.00
N THR A 118 -0.27 10.79 0.13
CA THR A 118 0.07 11.79 1.15
C THR A 118 1.44 12.39 0.90
N SER A 119 2.41 11.57 0.49
CA SER A 119 3.76 12.01 0.17
C SER A 119 4.31 11.27 -1.04
N ILE A 120 5.04 12.01 -1.86
CA ILE A 120 5.85 11.46 -2.93
C ILE A 120 7.20 12.17 -2.89
N SER A 121 8.28 11.42 -3.07
CA SER A 121 9.62 11.97 -3.15
C SER A 121 10.38 11.33 -4.30
N LYS A 122 11.26 12.10 -4.92
CA LYS A 122 12.10 11.67 -6.04
C LYS A 122 13.56 11.92 -5.67
N SER A 123 14.38 10.90 -5.80
CA SER A 123 15.83 10.99 -5.60
C SER A 123 16.54 10.72 -6.92
N ALA A 124 17.52 11.55 -7.27
CA ALA A 124 18.30 11.41 -8.49
C ALA A 124 19.76 11.74 -8.19
N GLY A 125 20.49 10.73 -7.67
CA GLY A 125 21.92 10.82 -7.43
C GLY A 125 22.72 10.76 -8.73
N ARG A 126 23.92 11.37 -8.74
CA ARG A 126 24.84 11.27 -9.87
C ARG A 126 25.34 9.82 -9.97
N ASN A 127 25.17 9.20 -11.15
CA ASN A 127 25.44 7.77 -11.42
C ASN A 127 24.50 6.76 -10.74
N GLU A 128 23.32 7.19 -10.29
CA GLU A 128 22.32 6.30 -9.70
C GLU A 128 21.05 6.27 -10.55
N ALA A 129 20.34 5.14 -10.52
CA ALA A 129 18.99 5.08 -11.05
C ALA A 129 18.10 6.03 -10.24
N VAL A 130 17.24 6.80 -10.92
CA VAL A 130 16.29 7.69 -10.26
C VAL A 130 15.39 6.86 -9.35
N GLY A 131 15.42 7.15 -8.06
CA GLY A 131 14.55 6.53 -7.06
C GLY A 131 13.29 7.35 -6.86
N PHE A 132 12.23 6.68 -6.41
CA PHE A 132 11.05 7.34 -5.87
C PHE A 132 10.54 6.61 -4.64
N SER A 133 9.96 7.37 -3.71
CA SER A 133 9.25 6.84 -2.54
C SER A 133 7.88 7.48 -2.47
N SER A 134 6.85 6.66 -2.27
CA SER A 134 5.45 7.08 -2.21
C SER A 134 4.77 6.52 -0.98
N THR A 135 4.06 7.39 -0.25
CA THR A 135 3.16 7.00 0.84
C THR A 135 1.72 7.21 0.40
N PHE A 136 0.92 6.15 0.55
CA PHE A 136 -0.50 6.13 0.23
C PHE A 136 -1.28 5.96 1.53
N GLN A 137 -2.20 6.87 1.79
CA GLN A 137 -3.11 6.78 2.93
C GLN A 137 -4.42 6.14 2.50
N GLY A 138 -4.84 5.13 3.24
CA GLY A 138 -6.10 4.46 3.05
C GLY A 138 -7.29 5.30 3.49
N VAL A 139 -8.38 5.16 2.74
CA VAL A 139 -9.68 5.79 3.01
C VAL A 139 -10.75 4.72 3.05
N GLY A 140 -11.47 4.65 4.16
CA GLY A 140 -12.52 3.66 4.39
C GLY A 140 -11.98 2.28 4.76
N GLU A 141 -12.79 1.25 4.55
CA GLU A 141 -12.43 -0.13 4.87
C GLU A 141 -11.43 -0.70 3.86
N TYR A 142 -10.47 -1.50 4.35
CA TYR A 142 -9.60 -2.32 3.51
C TYR A 142 -10.19 -3.73 3.40
N PHE A 143 -10.07 -4.36 2.24
CA PHE A 143 -10.51 -5.72 2.01
C PHE A 143 -9.30 -6.65 1.89
N LEU A 144 -9.36 -7.77 2.61
CA LEU A 144 -8.37 -8.84 2.54
C LEU A 144 -8.75 -9.94 1.53
N THR A 145 -9.88 -9.78 0.84
CA THR A 145 -10.36 -10.74 -0.14
C THR A 145 -10.08 -10.25 -1.56
N PRO A 146 -9.76 -11.16 -2.50
CA PRO A 146 -9.72 -10.83 -3.92
C PRO A 146 -11.07 -10.22 -4.37
N GLU A 147 -11.01 -9.37 -5.39
CA GLU A 147 -12.23 -8.84 -6.04
C GLU A 147 -13.04 -10.02 -6.56
N ALA A 148 -14.33 -10.09 -6.19
CA ALA A 148 -15.23 -11.10 -6.72
C ALA A 148 -15.29 -10.96 -8.25
N PRO A 149 -15.29 -12.06 -9.01
CA PRO A 149 -15.29 -12.04 -10.47
C PRO A 149 -16.53 -11.34 -11.06
#